data_AF-A0A957WTV3-F1
#
_entry.id   AF-A0A957WTV3-F1
#
_cell.length_a   1.000
_cell.length_b   1.000
_cell.length_c   1.000
_cell.angle_alpha   90.00
_cell.angle_beta   90.00
_cell.angle_gamma   90.00
#
_symmetry.space_group_name_H-M   'P 1'
#
loop_
_entity.id
_entity.type
_entity.pdbx_description
1 polymer ?
#
loop_
_entity_poly.entity_id
_entity_poly.type
_entity_poly.pdbx_seq_one_letter_code
_entity_poly.pdbx_strand_id
1 'polypeptide(L)'
;SVLPAALPNLLVNGASGIAVGMTTNVPPHNLNEVCDALAFVLDNYDRIDELTVEDLTVYIKGPDFPTGGILYRYNGDEDMVIKAYASGRGHFRVQARAHIEEMSRNRNRIVVTELPYQLNKTNLIERIADLARDGKLEGVTDLRDESDRTGMRIVIEISRTADPRAVLSDLYKLTPMQQTFGMIMLALVDGEPRMLSLKRVLQHYIE
;
A
#
# COMPACT_ATOMS: atom_id res chain seq x y z
N SER A 1 -1.20 26.04 17.85
CA SER A 1 -1.14 26.72 16.54
C SER A 1 -0.99 25.67 15.46
N VAL A 2 -1.60 25.89 14.29
CA VAL A 2 -1.44 25.03 13.11
C VAL A 2 -0.53 25.70 12.07
N LEU A 3 0.05 24.92 11.16
CA LEU A 3 0.77 25.46 9.99
C LEU A 3 -0.24 25.82 8.89
N PRO A 4 0.08 26.76 7.97
CA PRO A 4 -0.83 27.13 6.87
C PRO A 4 -1.18 26.00 5.90
N ALA A 5 -0.36 24.93 5.82
CA ALA A 5 -0.62 23.72 5.05
C ALA A 5 -1.15 23.95 3.61
N ALA A 6 -0.42 24.73 2.80
CA ALA A 6 -0.78 25.02 1.41
C ALA A 6 -0.92 23.78 0.48
N LEU A 7 -0.52 22.61 0.96
CA LEU A 7 -0.76 21.31 0.33
C LEU A 7 -1.52 20.39 1.31
N PRO A 8 -2.39 19.48 0.82
CA PRO A 8 -3.19 18.55 1.63
C PRO A 8 -2.33 17.43 2.24
N ASN A 9 -1.45 17.82 3.16
CA ASN A 9 -0.35 17.01 3.66
C ASN A 9 -0.80 15.72 4.35
N LEU A 10 -1.94 15.73 5.05
CA LEU A 10 -2.47 14.55 5.74
C LEU A 10 -2.74 13.40 4.78
N LEU A 11 -3.34 13.67 3.63
CA LEU A 11 -3.63 12.64 2.62
C LEU A 11 -2.39 12.32 1.78
N VAL A 12 -1.66 13.35 1.34
CA VAL A 12 -0.51 13.17 0.44
C VAL A 12 0.58 12.34 1.09
N ASN A 13 0.97 12.67 2.32
CA ASN A 13 2.03 11.96 3.02
C ASN A 13 1.51 10.81 3.91
N GLY A 14 0.22 10.78 4.18
CA GLY A 14 -0.34 9.87 5.18
C GLY A 14 0.06 10.25 6.61
N ALA A 15 -0.35 9.42 7.57
CA ALA A 15 -0.03 9.57 8.97
C ALA A 15 -0.14 8.22 9.68
N SER A 16 0.83 7.88 10.51
CA SER A 16 0.77 6.68 11.35
C SER A 16 1.09 7.04 12.79
N GLY A 17 0.29 6.58 13.74
CA GLY A 17 0.49 6.90 15.15
C GLY A 17 -0.31 6.01 16.08
N ILE A 18 0.26 5.77 17.25
CA ILE A 18 -0.38 5.05 18.36
C ILE A 18 -0.47 6.02 19.52
N ALA A 19 -1.68 6.25 20.03
CA ALA A 19 -1.95 7.03 21.22
C ALA A 19 -2.73 6.17 22.23
N VAL A 20 -3.00 6.72 23.42
CA VAL A 20 -3.67 5.95 24.48
C VAL A 20 -5.10 5.62 24.07
N GLY A 21 -5.36 4.34 23.80
CA GLY A 21 -6.68 3.83 23.41
C GLY A 21 -7.09 4.07 21.96
N MET A 22 -6.22 4.62 21.12
CA MET A 22 -6.55 4.98 19.74
C MET A 22 -5.33 4.90 18.81
N THR A 23 -5.60 4.62 17.54
CA THR A 23 -4.57 4.48 16.50
C THR A 23 -5.00 5.22 15.24
N THR A 24 -4.03 5.76 14.51
CA THR A 24 -4.22 6.34 13.18
C THR A 24 -3.25 5.68 12.21
N ASN A 25 -3.74 5.40 11.01
CA ASN A 25 -2.95 4.85 9.91
C ASN A 25 -3.58 5.28 8.59
N VAL A 26 -3.35 6.54 8.23
CA VAL A 26 -3.75 7.16 6.97
C VAL A 26 -2.71 6.81 5.91
N PRO A 27 -3.09 6.15 4.80
CA PRO A 27 -2.16 5.88 3.71
C PRO A 27 -1.80 7.16 2.95
N PRO A 28 -0.62 7.21 2.32
CA PRO A 28 -0.27 8.26 1.36
C PRO A 28 -1.10 8.17 0.07
N HIS A 29 -1.22 9.30 -0.62
CA HIS A 29 -2.01 9.43 -1.85
C HIS A 29 -1.27 10.29 -2.87
N ASN A 30 -1.63 10.12 -4.14
CA ASN A 30 -1.05 10.88 -5.23
C ASN A 30 -1.45 12.36 -5.12
N LEU A 31 -0.49 13.27 -5.17
CA LEU A 31 -0.74 14.71 -5.04
C LEU A 31 -1.72 15.24 -6.10
N ASN A 32 -1.56 14.82 -7.36
CA ASN A 32 -2.41 15.31 -8.44
C ASN A 32 -3.85 14.83 -8.24
N GLU A 33 -4.05 13.55 -7.90
CA GLU A 33 -5.39 13.01 -7.63
C GLU A 33 -6.08 13.73 -6.46
N VAL A 34 -5.34 14.04 -5.39
CA VAL A 34 -5.88 14.78 -4.25
C VAL A 34 -6.23 16.22 -4.65
N CYS A 35 -5.38 16.90 -5.42
CA CYS A 35 -5.65 18.25 -5.92
C CYS A 35 -6.88 18.27 -6.85
N ASP A 36 -7.01 17.29 -7.75
CA ASP A 36 -8.17 17.18 -8.66
C ASP A 36 -9.46 16.94 -7.86
N ALA A 37 -9.42 16.10 -6.83
CA ALA A 37 -10.57 15.89 -5.94
C ALA A 37 -10.92 17.16 -5.15
N LEU A 38 -9.93 17.92 -4.68
CA LEU A 38 -10.17 19.19 -4.00
C LEU A 38 -10.81 20.23 -4.92
N ALA A 39 -10.30 20.36 -6.15
CA ALA A 39 -10.90 21.24 -7.16
C ALA A 39 -12.36 20.84 -7.43
N PHE A 40 -12.63 19.54 -7.58
CA PHE A 40 -13.99 19.03 -7.74
C PHE A 40 -14.91 19.37 -6.55
N VAL A 41 -14.42 19.24 -5.31
CA VAL A 41 -15.18 19.60 -4.11
C VAL A 41 -15.44 21.11 -4.05
N LEU A 42 -14.45 21.94 -4.39
CA LEU A 42 -14.58 23.40 -4.43
C LEU A 42 -15.62 23.86 -5.46
N ASP A 43 -15.59 23.29 -6.66
CA ASP A 43 -16.56 23.59 -7.74
C ASP A 43 -18.00 23.20 -7.36
N ASN A 44 -18.15 22.29 -6.39
CA ASN A 44 -19.44 21.78 -5.92
C ASN A 44 -19.70 22.08 -4.44
N TYR A 45 -19.03 23.10 -3.88
CA TYR A 45 -19.05 23.35 -2.44
C TYR A 45 -20.45 23.64 -1.89
N ASP A 46 -21.27 24.39 -2.64
CA ASP A 46 -22.67 24.70 -2.26
C ASP A 46 -23.56 23.46 -2.11
N ARG A 47 -23.17 22.34 -2.75
CA ARG A 47 -23.88 21.05 -2.70
C ARG A 47 -23.02 19.95 -2.11
N ILE A 48 -22.04 20.30 -1.26
CA ILE A 48 -21.09 19.35 -0.72
C ILE A 48 -21.77 18.15 -0.07
N ASP A 49 -22.95 18.33 0.56
CA ASP A 49 -23.72 17.26 1.18
C ASP A 49 -24.21 16.19 0.19
N GLU A 50 -24.44 16.55 -1.07
CA GLU A 50 -24.85 15.63 -2.15
C GLU A 50 -23.69 14.78 -2.68
N LEU A 51 -22.44 15.22 -2.49
CA LEU A 51 -21.27 14.50 -2.97
C LEU A 51 -21.10 13.17 -2.23
N THR A 52 -20.87 12.11 -2.99
CA THR A 52 -20.62 10.76 -2.47
C THR A 52 -19.12 10.44 -2.45
N VAL A 53 -18.73 9.36 -1.78
CA VAL A 53 -17.33 8.92 -1.82
C VAL A 53 -16.99 8.34 -3.19
N GLU A 54 -17.97 7.73 -3.85
CA GLU A 54 -17.90 7.21 -5.20
C GLU A 54 -17.48 8.33 -6.17
N ASP A 55 -18.11 9.50 -6.08
CA ASP A 55 -17.76 10.68 -6.89
C ASP A 55 -16.30 11.11 -6.68
N LEU A 56 -15.83 11.08 -5.43
CA LEU A 56 -14.46 11.43 -5.08
C LEU A 56 -13.45 10.37 -5.56
N THR A 57 -13.82 9.09 -5.57
CA THR A 57 -12.94 8.01 -6.03
C THR A 57 -12.76 7.96 -7.55
N VAL A 58 -13.54 8.75 -8.29
CA VAL A 58 -13.25 9.07 -9.69
C VAL A 58 -11.95 9.86 -9.82
N TYR A 59 -11.56 10.63 -8.81
CA TYR A 59 -10.31 11.38 -8.78
C TYR A 59 -9.24 10.64 -7.96
N ILE A 60 -9.53 10.32 -6.69
CA ILE A 60 -8.62 9.57 -5.81
C ILE A 60 -8.85 8.07 -5.97
N LYS A 61 -7.99 7.41 -6.75
CA LYS A 61 -8.17 6.00 -7.13
C LYS A 61 -7.90 5.03 -5.99
N GLY A 62 -7.13 5.47 -5.01
CA GLY A 62 -6.72 4.68 -3.86
C GLY A 62 -5.43 5.23 -3.26
N PRO A 63 -4.86 4.51 -2.28
CA PRO A 63 -3.51 4.78 -1.78
C PRO A 63 -2.45 4.76 -2.89
N ASP A 64 -1.52 5.71 -2.85
CA ASP A 64 -0.33 5.74 -3.69
C ASP A 64 0.91 5.63 -2.78
N PHE A 65 1.41 4.41 -2.64
CA PHE A 65 2.53 4.14 -1.76
C PHE A 65 3.86 4.53 -2.41
N PRO A 66 4.77 5.20 -1.68
CA PRO A 66 6.07 5.60 -2.23
C PRO A 66 6.96 4.40 -2.60
N THR A 67 6.65 3.21 -2.08
CA THR A 67 7.34 1.96 -2.40
C THR A 67 6.75 1.23 -3.61
N GLY A 68 5.69 1.76 -4.21
CA GLY A 68 4.89 1.09 -5.23
C GLY A 68 4.14 -0.11 -4.66
N GLY A 69 4.22 -1.23 -5.36
CA GLY A 69 3.52 -2.46 -5.07
C GLY A 69 2.17 -2.54 -5.78
N ILE A 70 1.39 -3.53 -5.38
CA ILE A 70 0.08 -3.83 -5.96
C ILE A 70 -0.93 -3.84 -4.83
N LEU A 71 -1.88 -2.91 -4.88
CA LEU A 71 -3.04 -2.89 -3.99
C LEU A 71 -4.20 -3.65 -4.65
N TYR A 72 -4.78 -4.60 -3.92
CA TYR A 72 -6.00 -5.27 -4.34
C TYR A 72 -7.21 -4.43 -3.95
N ARG A 73 -7.81 -3.79 -4.97
CA ARG A 73 -8.99 -2.94 -4.80
C ARG A 73 -10.26 -3.71 -4.46
N TYR A 74 -10.43 -4.89 -5.06
CA TYR A 74 -11.66 -5.67 -4.93
C TYR A 74 -11.46 -6.91 -4.06
N ASN A 75 -12.48 -7.24 -3.27
CA ASN A 75 -12.62 -8.52 -2.60
C ASN A 75 -13.97 -9.14 -2.97
N GLY A 76 -13.95 -10.08 -3.93
CA GLY A 76 -15.18 -10.46 -4.63
C GLY A 76 -15.71 -9.27 -5.43
N ASP A 77 -17.00 -8.97 -5.27
CA ASP A 77 -17.67 -7.84 -5.93
C ASP A 77 -17.56 -6.53 -5.12
N GLU A 78 -16.98 -6.56 -3.92
CA GLU A 78 -16.88 -5.40 -3.03
C GLU A 78 -15.64 -4.56 -3.33
N ASP A 79 -15.82 -3.26 -3.57
CA ASP A 79 -14.75 -2.28 -3.69
C ASP A 79 -14.27 -1.88 -2.28
N MET A 80 -13.14 -2.44 -1.88
CA MET A 80 -12.57 -2.24 -0.56
C MET A 80 -12.11 -0.79 -0.34
N VAL A 81 -11.68 -0.11 -1.40
CA VAL A 81 -11.20 1.28 -1.34
C VAL A 81 -12.36 2.22 -1.03
N ILE A 82 -13.47 2.11 -1.78
CA ILE A 82 -14.67 2.92 -1.54
C ILE A 82 -15.20 2.69 -0.12
N LYS A 83 -15.36 1.43 0.30
CA LYS A 83 -15.85 1.08 1.64
C LYS A 83 -14.97 1.66 2.75
N ALA A 84 -13.66 1.58 2.58
CA ALA A 84 -12.70 2.11 3.53
C ALA A 84 -12.79 3.63 3.59
N TYR A 85 -12.89 4.32 2.45
CA TYR A 85 -13.01 5.77 2.39
C TYR A 85 -14.35 6.29 2.90
N ALA A 86 -15.44 5.55 2.72
CA ALA A 86 -16.76 5.90 3.24
C ALA A 86 -16.81 5.86 4.78
N SER A 87 -16.16 4.85 5.37
CA SER A 87 -16.18 4.65 6.83
C SER A 87 -15.00 5.27 7.58
N GLY A 88 -13.91 5.61 6.88
CA GLY A 88 -12.64 6.00 7.51
C GLY A 88 -11.84 4.81 8.05
N ARG A 89 -12.30 3.56 7.86
CA ARG A 89 -11.62 2.36 8.33
C ARG A 89 -11.70 1.24 7.31
N GLY A 90 -10.58 0.60 7.02
CA GLY A 90 -10.58 -0.53 6.09
C GLY A 90 -9.30 -1.32 6.14
N HIS A 91 -9.23 -2.35 5.31
CA HIS A 91 -8.04 -3.14 5.14
C HIS A 91 -7.81 -3.44 3.65
N PHE A 92 -6.57 -3.29 3.21
CA PHE A 92 -6.17 -3.53 1.83
C PHE A 92 -5.13 -4.62 1.80
N ARG A 93 -5.28 -5.58 0.88
CA ARG A 93 -4.18 -6.49 0.59
C ARG A 93 -3.20 -5.76 -0.32
N VAL A 94 -1.94 -5.70 0.09
CA VAL A 94 -0.85 -5.08 -0.65
C VAL A 94 0.21 -6.14 -0.92
N GLN A 95 0.67 -6.22 -2.16
CA GLN A 95 1.61 -7.22 -2.62
C GLN A 95 2.83 -6.57 -3.29
N ALA A 96 3.99 -7.21 -3.12
CA ALA A 96 5.20 -6.92 -3.86
C ALA A 96 4.98 -7.09 -5.36
N ARG A 97 5.65 -6.27 -6.17
CA ARG A 97 5.76 -6.50 -7.60
C ARG A 97 6.92 -7.46 -7.84
N ALA A 98 6.61 -8.61 -8.43
CA ALA A 98 7.61 -9.60 -8.80
C ALA A 98 7.25 -10.28 -10.11
N HIS A 99 8.26 -10.67 -10.87
CA HIS A 99 8.10 -11.42 -12.12
C HIS A 99 9.13 -12.54 -12.19
N ILE A 100 8.86 -13.52 -13.06
CA ILE A 100 9.74 -14.66 -13.29
C ILE A 100 10.59 -14.34 -14.53
N GLU A 101 11.90 -14.53 -14.41
CA GLU A 101 12.83 -14.43 -15.53
C GLU A 101 13.50 -15.78 -15.79
N GLU A 102 13.60 -16.16 -17.06
CA GLU A 102 14.33 -17.35 -17.46
C GLU A 102 15.85 -17.10 -17.40
N MET A 103 16.59 -18.11 -16.97
CA MET A 103 18.04 -18.12 -16.93
C MET A 103 18.59 -19.19 -17.89
N SER A 104 19.91 -19.15 -18.11
CA SER A 104 20.59 -20.18 -18.88
C SER A 104 20.40 -21.58 -18.24
N ARG A 105 20.43 -22.61 -19.09
CA ARG A 105 20.33 -24.02 -18.68
C ARG A 105 19.01 -24.37 -17.97
N ASN A 106 17.88 -23.87 -18.47
CA ASN A 106 16.52 -24.10 -17.96
C ASN A 106 16.37 -23.83 -16.45
N ARG A 107 17.04 -22.81 -15.94
CA ARG A 107 16.82 -22.31 -14.58
C ARG A 107 15.90 -21.10 -14.66
N ASN A 108 15.20 -20.81 -13.56
CA ASN A 108 14.38 -19.62 -13.43
C ASN A 108 14.84 -18.81 -12.23
N ARG A 109 14.55 -17.52 -12.24
CA ARG A 109 14.67 -16.66 -11.07
C ARG A 109 13.41 -15.83 -10.89
N ILE A 110 13.08 -15.55 -9.63
CA ILE A 110 12.07 -14.56 -9.28
C ILE A 110 12.79 -13.25 -9.01
N VAL A 111 12.33 -12.18 -9.65
CA VAL A 111 12.87 -10.84 -9.47
C VAL A 111 11.80 -9.98 -8.83
N VAL A 112 12.08 -9.47 -7.63
CA VAL A 112 11.20 -8.56 -6.89
C VAL A 112 11.67 -7.13 -7.12
N THR A 113 10.77 -6.29 -7.62
CA THR A 113 11.05 -4.90 -8.06
C THR A 113 10.38 -3.84 -7.20
N GLU A 114 9.32 -4.17 -6.47
CA GLU A 114 8.65 -3.28 -5.51
C GLU A 114 8.21 -4.08 -4.27
N LEU A 115 8.19 -3.43 -3.10
CA LEU A 115 7.72 -4.04 -1.85
C LEU A 115 6.48 -3.32 -1.30
N PRO A 116 5.63 -4.02 -0.52
CA PRO A 116 4.58 -3.38 0.24
C PRO A 116 5.08 -2.24 1.13
N TYR A 117 4.23 -1.24 1.36
CA TYR A 117 4.55 -0.07 2.17
C TYR A 117 4.99 -0.45 3.59
N GLN A 118 6.01 0.26 4.09
CA GLN A 118 6.65 0.05 5.41
C GLN A 118 7.33 -1.31 5.61
N LEU A 119 7.50 -2.12 4.56
CA LEU A 119 8.25 -3.37 4.66
C LEU A 119 9.77 -3.12 4.63
N ASN A 120 10.48 -3.66 5.62
CA ASN A 120 11.94 -3.63 5.65
C ASN A 120 12.52 -4.72 4.73
N LYS A 121 13.33 -4.29 3.74
CA LYS A 121 13.98 -5.18 2.76
C LYS A 121 14.92 -6.20 3.41
N THR A 122 15.76 -5.78 4.34
CA THR A 122 16.75 -6.66 5.00
C THR A 122 16.04 -7.77 5.77
N ASN A 123 15.02 -7.41 6.55
CA ASN A 123 14.22 -8.38 7.31
C ASN A 123 13.49 -9.36 6.38
N LEU A 124 13.02 -8.91 5.21
CA LEU A 124 12.42 -9.79 4.21
C LEU A 124 13.44 -10.82 3.68
N ILE A 125 14.64 -10.36 3.34
CA ILE A 125 15.72 -11.22 2.82
C ILE A 125 16.11 -12.27 3.87
N GLU A 126 16.32 -11.85 5.13
CA GLU A 126 16.61 -12.76 6.25
C GLU A 126 15.48 -13.79 6.42
N ARG A 127 14.22 -13.35 6.39
CA ARG A 127 13.07 -14.24 6.50
C ARG A 127 13.02 -15.28 5.38
N ILE A 128 13.29 -14.89 4.13
CA ILE A 128 13.32 -15.83 3.00
C ILE A 128 14.45 -16.85 3.19
N ALA A 129 15.64 -16.39 3.60
CA ALA A 129 16.78 -17.26 3.85
C ALA A 129 16.51 -18.29 4.96
N ASP A 130 15.86 -17.86 6.05
CA ASP A 130 15.47 -18.74 7.15
C ASP A 130 14.43 -19.78 6.70
N LEU A 131 13.41 -19.36 5.94
CA LEU A 131 12.39 -20.27 5.42
C LEU A 131 12.96 -21.32 4.46
N ALA A 132 13.92 -20.93 3.63
CA ALA A 132 14.62 -21.84 2.72
C ALA A 132 15.50 -22.84 3.50
N ARG A 133 16.22 -22.36 4.54
CA ARG A 133 17.06 -23.20 5.40
C ARG A 133 16.25 -24.21 6.22
N ASP A 134 15.09 -23.78 6.73
CA ASP A 134 14.16 -24.62 7.51
C ASP A 134 13.39 -25.63 6.64
N GLY A 135 13.56 -25.62 5.32
CA GLY A 135 12.81 -26.47 4.39
C GLY A 135 11.34 -26.09 4.24
N LYS A 136 10.91 -24.93 4.76
CA LYS A 136 9.54 -24.43 4.61
C LYS A 136 9.28 -23.80 3.24
N LEU A 137 10.33 -23.26 2.63
CA LEU A 137 10.31 -22.70 1.28
C LEU A 137 11.25 -23.53 0.40
N GLU A 138 10.70 -24.53 -0.27
CA GLU A 138 11.47 -25.42 -1.14
C GLU A 138 11.75 -24.77 -2.51
N GLY A 139 12.80 -25.24 -3.18
CA GLY A 139 13.13 -24.81 -4.55
C GLY A 139 13.95 -23.52 -4.64
N VAL A 140 14.14 -22.77 -3.55
CA VAL A 140 15.09 -21.64 -3.52
C VAL A 140 16.52 -22.17 -3.42
N THR A 141 17.37 -21.73 -4.35
CA THR A 141 18.77 -22.16 -4.46
C THR A 141 19.77 -21.06 -4.09
N ASP A 142 19.42 -19.81 -4.36
CA ASP A 142 20.23 -18.65 -4.02
C ASP A 142 19.35 -17.41 -3.84
N LEU A 143 19.82 -16.45 -3.05
CA LEU A 143 19.12 -15.20 -2.74
C LEU A 143 20.13 -14.05 -2.74
N ARG A 144 19.91 -13.04 -3.60
CA ARG A 144 20.82 -11.90 -3.76
C ARG A 144 20.07 -10.59 -3.80
N ASP A 145 20.61 -9.59 -3.11
CA ASP A 145 20.18 -8.21 -3.25
C ASP A 145 21.04 -7.52 -4.32
N GLU A 146 20.46 -7.32 -5.50
CA GLU A 146 21.08 -6.63 -6.63
C GLU A 146 20.50 -5.20 -6.77
N SER A 147 19.95 -4.64 -5.69
CA SER A 147 19.45 -3.26 -5.66
C SER A 147 20.60 -2.25 -5.77
N ASP A 148 20.39 -1.19 -6.53
CA ASP A 148 21.35 -0.11 -6.73
C ASP A 148 20.68 1.28 -6.63
N ARG A 149 21.34 2.33 -7.14
CA ARG A 149 20.77 3.69 -7.15
C ARG A 149 19.62 3.85 -8.15
N THR A 150 19.48 2.94 -9.12
CA THR A 150 18.49 2.98 -10.20
C THR A 150 17.20 2.27 -9.82
N GLY A 151 17.24 1.35 -8.85
CA GLY A 151 16.04 0.73 -8.33
C GLY A 151 16.30 -0.44 -7.39
N MET A 152 15.21 -0.95 -6.82
CA MET A 152 15.25 -2.14 -5.99
C MET A 152 15.19 -3.39 -6.87
N ARG A 153 16.05 -4.37 -6.56
CA ARG A 153 16.06 -5.64 -7.29
C ARG A 153 16.54 -6.79 -6.39
N ILE A 154 15.59 -7.58 -5.88
CA ILE A 154 15.90 -8.79 -5.11
C ILE A 154 15.77 -9.99 -6.04
N VAL A 155 16.82 -10.80 -6.15
CA VAL A 155 16.88 -11.96 -7.02
C VAL A 155 16.83 -13.23 -6.19
N ILE A 156 15.89 -14.11 -6.53
CA ILE A 156 15.71 -15.41 -5.90
C ILE A 156 15.89 -16.47 -6.99
N GLU A 157 17.02 -17.19 -6.98
CA GLU A 157 17.27 -18.24 -7.95
C GLU A 157 16.53 -19.53 -7.56
N ILE A 158 15.86 -20.13 -8.54
CA ILE A 158 15.04 -21.32 -8.34
C ILE A 158 15.76 -22.56 -8.89
N SER A 159 15.56 -23.70 -8.24
CA SER A 159 16.06 -25.00 -8.69
C SER A 159 15.38 -25.40 -9.99
N ARG A 160 16.03 -26.25 -10.80
CA ARG A 160 15.46 -26.72 -12.07
C ARG A 160 14.21 -27.57 -11.91
N THR A 161 14.01 -28.17 -10.74
CA THR A 161 12.92 -29.11 -10.46
C THR A 161 11.71 -28.42 -9.84
N ALA A 162 11.88 -27.19 -9.34
CA ALA A 162 10.79 -26.43 -8.73
C ALA A 162 10.04 -25.61 -9.77
N ASP A 163 8.71 -25.56 -9.64
CA ASP A 163 7.87 -24.65 -10.43
C ASP A 163 8.02 -23.21 -9.88
N PRO A 164 8.56 -22.26 -10.65
CA PRO A 164 8.76 -20.89 -10.18
C PRO A 164 7.44 -20.19 -9.80
N ARG A 165 6.31 -20.58 -10.38
CA ARG A 165 5.00 -20.02 -10.00
C ARG A 165 4.54 -20.51 -8.62
N ALA A 166 4.80 -21.78 -8.31
CA ALA A 166 4.51 -22.35 -7.00
C ALA A 166 5.38 -21.68 -5.92
N VAL A 167 6.69 -21.54 -6.16
CA VAL A 167 7.60 -20.85 -5.22
C VAL A 167 7.20 -19.39 -5.03
N LEU A 168 6.80 -18.68 -6.09
CA LEU A 168 6.30 -17.30 -5.97
C LEU A 168 5.02 -17.21 -5.14
N SER A 169 4.09 -18.15 -5.33
CA SER A 169 2.88 -18.26 -4.48
C SER A 169 3.26 -18.47 -3.01
N ASP A 170 4.22 -19.34 -2.73
CA ASP A 170 4.63 -19.64 -1.37
C ASP A 170 5.39 -18.48 -0.71
N LEU A 171 6.20 -17.74 -1.49
CA LEU A 171 6.77 -16.46 -1.06
C LEU A 171 5.69 -15.48 -0.60
N TYR A 172 4.61 -15.31 -1.38
CA TYR A 172 3.49 -14.44 -0.97
C TYR A 172 2.75 -14.93 0.29
N LYS A 173 2.71 -16.25 0.55
CA LYS A 173 2.02 -16.81 1.72
C LYS A 173 2.88 -16.80 2.99
N LEU A 174 4.16 -17.06 2.87
CA LEU A 174 5.06 -17.33 3.99
C LEU A 174 5.90 -16.11 4.41
N THR A 175 5.91 -15.06 3.57
CA THR A 175 6.69 -13.84 3.78
C THR A 175 5.79 -12.61 3.70
N PRO A 176 6.23 -11.46 4.21
CA PRO A 176 5.48 -10.21 4.09
C PRO A 176 5.48 -9.62 2.67
N MET A 177 5.93 -10.36 1.63
CA MET A 177 5.74 -9.94 0.23
C MET A 177 4.28 -9.75 -0.13
N GLN A 178 3.34 -10.35 0.59
CA GLN A 178 1.93 -9.97 0.56
C GLN A 178 1.47 -9.75 2.00
N GLN A 179 0.94 -8.57 2.29
CA GLN A 179 0.48 -8.21 3.63
C GLN A 179 -0.79 -7.36 3.58
N THR A 180 -1.44 -7.24 4.73
CA THR A 180 -2.63 -6.40 4.88
C THR A 180 -2.23 -5.05 5.44
N PHE A 181 -2.56 -3.97 4.73
CA PHE A 181 -2.50 -2.61 5.24
C PHE A 181 -3.84 -2.24 5.88
N GLY A 182 -3.86 -1.99 7.18
CA GLY A 182 -5.06 -1.53 7.90
C GLY A 182 -5.16 -0.02 7.89
N MET A 183 -6.13 0.54 7.17
CA MET A 183 -6.38 1.97 7.14
C MET A 183 -7.26 2.41 8.32
N ILE A 184 -6.85 3.49 8.99
CA ILE A 184 -7.63 4.17 10.01
C ILE A 184 -7.45 5.68 9.82
N MET A 185 -8.44 6.33 9.23
CA MET A 185 -8.51 7.79 9.04
C MET A 185 -9.02 8.48 10.30
N LEU A 186 -8.16 8.50 11.33
CA LEU A 186 -8.39 9.20 12.58
C LEU A 186 -7.51 10.46 12.62
N ALA A 187 -8.13 11.63 12.81
CA ALA A 187 -7.44 12.90 12.95
C ALA A 187 -8.08 13.76 14.05
N LEU A 188 -7.39 14.81 14.48
CA LEU A 188 -7.95 15.79 15.40
C LEU A 188 -8.76 16.83 14.62
N VAL A 189 -10.03 17.00 14.98
CA VAL A 189 -10.90 18.08 14.52
C VAL A 189 -11.28 18.89 15.75
N ASP A 190 -10.94 20.18 15.76
CA ASP A 190 -11.12 21.07 16.91
C ASP A 190 -10.53 20.53 18.23
N GLY A 191 -9.42 19.79 18.12
CA GLY A 191 -8.73 19.18 19.26
C GLY A 191 -9.29 17.83 19.72
N GLU A 192 -10.36 17.33 19.09
CA GLU A 192 -10.96 16.05 19.42
C GLU A 192 -10.65 14.97 18.36
N PRO A 193 -10.32 13.74 18.75
CA PRO A 193 -10.10 12.66 17.80
C PRO A 193 -11.41 12.25 17.13
N ARG A 194 -11.47 12.37 15.81
CA ARG A 194 -12.62 12.00 14.98
C ARG A 194 -12.20 11.02 13.90
N MET A 195 -13.03 10.00 13.69
CA MET A 195 -12.92 9.11 12.53
C MET A 195 -13.58 9.82 11.35
N LEU A 196 -12.83 9.98 10.26
CA LEU A 196 -13.25 10.78 9.12
C LEU A 196 -13.36 9.90 7.88
N SER A 197 -14.41 10.12 7.09
CA SER A 197 -14.47 9.65 5.71
C SER A 197 -13.57 10.50 4.81
N LEU A 198 -13.25 10.02 3.61
CA LEU A 198 -12.45 10.77 2.63
C LEU A 198 -13.07 12.15 2.35
N LYS A 199 -14.39 12.18 2.17
CA LYS A 199 -15.16 13.43 1.98
C LYS A 199 -14.93 14.41 3.13
N ARG A 200 -15.03 13.96 4.38
CA ARG A 200 -14.84 14.81 5.55
C ARG A 200 -13.40 15.29 5.67
N VAL A 201 -12.41 14.47 5.32
CA VAL A 201 -11.00 14.91 5.28
C VAL A 201 -10.80 16.03 4.27
N LEU A 202 -11.33 15.90 3.06
CA LEU A 202 -11.23 16.95 2.03
C LEU A 202 -11.97 18.22 2.45
N GLN A 203 -13.16 18.09 3.02
CA GLN A 203 -13.94 19.23 3.52
C GLN A 203 -13.17 20.00 4.60
N HIS A 204 -12.65 19.32 5.62
CA HIS A 204 -11.87 19.96 6.69
C HIS A 204 -10.55 20.56 6.22
N TYR A 205 -10.04 20.16 5.06
CA TYR A 205 -8.85 20.80 4.48
C TYR A 205 -9.19 22.11 3.76
N ILE A 206 -10.41 22.21 3.22
CA ILE A 206 -10.90 23.41 2.53
C ILE A 206 -11.31 24.50 3.53
N GLU A 207 -11.93 24.09 4.65
CA GLU A 207 -12.33 24.95 5.78
C GLU A 207 -11.13 25.55 6.53
#